data_AF-A0A852DW16-F1
#
_entry.id   AF-A0A852DW16-F1
#
_cell.length_a   1.000
_cell.length_b   1.000
_cell.length_c   1.000
_cell.angle_alpha   90.00
_cell.angle_beta   90.00
_cell.angle_gamma   90.00
#
_symmetry.space_group_name_H-M   'P 1'
#
loop_
_entity.id
_entity.type
_entity.pdbx_description
1 polymer ?
#
loop_
_entity_poly.entity_id
_entity_poly.type
_entity_poly.pdbx_seq_one_letter_code
_entity_poly.pdbx_strand_id
1 'polypeptide(L)' 'RAPSRVRVALDYERGRVAFFDADERSLIFAFPAASFQGQSVRPWFLVWGEGARITLCP' A
#
# COMPACT_ATOMS: atom_id res chain seq x y z
N ARG A 1 -7.33 -0.40 16.55
CA ARG A 1 -7.51 1.01 16.14
C ARG A 1 -7.33 1.06 14.62
N ALA A 2 -7.99 1.97 13.90
CA ALA A 2 -7.76 2.11 12.45
C ALA A 2 -6.51 2.99 12.21
N PRO A 3 -5.62 2.64 11.26
CA PRO A 3 -4.44 3.43 10.95
C PRO A 3 -4.84 4.78 10.34
N SER A 4 -4.26 5.88 10.83
CA SER A 4 -4.38 7.21 10.22
C SER A 4 -3.47 7.39 9.00
N ARG A 5 -2.42 6.58 8.90
CA ARG A 5 -1.45 6.62 7.82
C ARG A 5 -0.98 5.21 7.50
N VAL A 6 -1.03 4.87 6.22
CA VAL A 6 -0.62 3.56 5.72
C VAL A 6 0.60 3.73 4.83
N ARG A 7 1.66 2.97 5.11
CA ARG A 7 2.80 2.83 4.20
C ARG A 7 2.54 1.63 3.30
N VAL A 8 2.64 1.84 1.99
CA VAL A 8 2.63 0.78 0.99
C VAL A 8 4.07 0.54 0.53
N ALA A 9 4.55 -0.69 0.60
CA ALA A 9 5.88 -1.08 0.13
C ALA A 9 5.77 -2.07 -1.02
N LEU A 10 6.50 -1.79 -2.10
CA LEU A 10 6.65 -2.67 -3.26
C LEU A 10 8.07 -3.24 -3.26
N ASP A 11 8.18 -4.55 -3.26
CA ASP A 11 9.40 -5.29 -3.59
C ASP A 11 9.16 -5.96 -4.94
N TYR A 12 9.61 -5.29 -6.01
CA TYR A 12 9.33 -5.71 -7.38
C TYR A 12 9.99 -7.06 -7.71
N GLU A 13 11.27 -7.18 -7.37
CA GLU A 13 12.07 -8.39 -7.64
C GLU A 13 11.54 -9.61 -6.90
N ARG A 14 11.07 -9.44 -5.66
CA ARG A 14 10.47 -10.54 -4.88
C ARG A 14 8.98 -10.71 -5.12
N GLY A 15 8.36 -9.90 -5.97
CA GLY A 15 6.95 -10.06 -6.32
C GLY A 15 5.99 -9.75 -5.17
N ARG A 16 6.35 -8.83 -4.26
CA ARG A 16 5.58 -8.60 -3.02
C ARG A 16 5.11 -7.16 -2.89
N VAL A 17 3.90 -7.02 -2.34
CA VAL A 17 3.35 -5.76 -1.86
C VAL A 17 2.88 -5.95 -0.43
N ALA A 18 3.27 -5.03 0.46
CA ALA A 18 2.89 -5.05 1.86
C ALA A 18 2.40 -3.67 2.34
N PHE A 19 1.46 -3.71 3.27
CA PHE A 19 0.81 -2.57 3.89
C PHE A 19 1.17 -2.55 5.36
N PHE A 20 1.58 -1.39 5.85
CA PHE A 20 1.99 -1.19 7.24
C PHE A 20 1.22 -0.02 7.84
N ASP A 21 0.91 -0.12 9.13
CA ASP A 21 0.60 1.06 9.92
C ASP A 21 1.90 1.88 9.99
N ALA A 22 1.88 3.09 9.46
CA ALA A 22 3.09 3.90 9.37
C ALA A 22 3.56 4.43 10.73
N ASP A 23 2.63 4.62 11.67
CA ASP A 23 2.90 5.19 12.98
C ASP A 23 3.33 4.07 13.95
N GLU A 24 2.62 2.95 13.97
CA GLU A 24 2.94 1.78 14.81
C GLU A 24 4.00 0.85 14.20
N ARG A 25 4.35 1.05 12.93
CA ARG A 25 5.33 0.25 12.16
C ARG A 25 5.00 -1.25 12.12
N SER A 26 3.72 -1.58 12.26
CA SER A 26 3.21 -2.95 12.28
C SER A 26 2.70 -3.36 10.90
N LEU A 27 2.79 -4.65 10.58
CA LEU A 27 2.24 -5.19 9.34
C LEU A 27 0.72 -5.22 9.44
N ILE A 28 0.04 -4.57 8.50
CA ILE A 28 -1.42 -4.69 8.33
C ILE A 28 -1.71 -5.92 7.48
N PHE A 29 -1.08 -6.01 6.31
CA PHE A 29 -1.30 -7.10 5.35
C PHE A 29 -0.15 -7.20 4.35
N ALA A 30 0.14 -8.42 3.88
CA ALA A 30 1.04 -8.66 2.77
C ALA A 30 0.39 -9.61 1.76
N PHE A 31 0.44 -9.24 0.49
CA PHE A 31 0.07 -10.15 -0.58
C PHE A 31 1.06 -11.32 -0.66
N PRO A 32 0.59 -12.54 -0.99
CA PRO A 32 1.49 -13.62 -1.40
C PRO A 32 2.41 -13.18 -2.53
N ALA A 33 3.61 -13.77 -2.60
CA ALA A 33 4.54 -13.44 -3.68
C ALA A 33 3.97 -13.84 -5.05
N ALA A 34 4.06 -12.95 -6.03
CA ALA A 34 3.63 -13.16 -7.40
C ALA A 34 4.57 -12.48 -8.39
N SER A 35 4.82 -13.12 -9.54
CA SER A 35 5.60 -12.47 -10.60
C SER A 35 4.83 -11.31 -11.23
N PHE A 36 5.48 -10.14 -11.35
CA PHE A 36 4.94 -8.98 -12.08
C PHE A 36 5.20 -9.05 -13.59
N GLN A 37 5.88 -10.08 -14.09
CA GLN A 37 6.07 -10.34 -15.53
C GLN A 37 6.65 -9.14 -16.32
N GLY A 38 7.53 -8.35 -15.69
CA GLY A 38 8.10 -7.15 -16.32
C GLY A 38 7.12 -6.00 -16.52
N GLN A 39 5.88 -6.10 -16.01
CA GLN A 39 4.88 -5.06 -16.12
C GLN A 39 5.16 -3.91 -15.13
N SER A 40 4.87 -2.69 -15.55
CA SER A 40 4.93 -1.53 -14.66
C SER A 40 3.83 -1.60 -13.60
N VAL A 41 4.21 -1.58 -12.32
CA VAL A 41 3.28 -1.44 -11.20
C VAL A 41 3.12 0.03 -10.86
N ARG A 42 1.88 0.51 -10.74
CA ARG A 42 1.57 1.90 -10.36
C ARG A 42 0.74 1.92 -9.08
N PRO A 43 0.93 2.93 -8.22
CA PRO A 43 0.02 3.13 -7.09
C PRO A 43 -1.41 3.29 -7.58
N TRP A 44 -2.35 2.63 -6.91
CA TRP A 44 -3.78 2.74 -7.19
C TRP A 44 -4.51 3.25 -5.95
N PHE A 45 -5.39 4.23 -6.15
CA PHE A 45 -6.15 4.88 -5.09
C PHE A 45 -7.61 4.88 -5.47
N LEU A 46 -8.46 4.44 -4.54
CA LEU A 46 -9.90 4.55 -4.64
C LEU A 46 -10.41 5.35 -3.44
N VAL A 47 -11.06 6.47 -3.71
CA VAL A 47 -11.67 7.35 -2.70
C VAL A 47 -13.17 7.34 -2.96
N TRP A 48 -13.95 7.06 -1.93
CA TRP A 48 -15.40 6.97 -2.02
C TRP A 48 -16.07 7.68 -0.84
N GLY A 49 -17.22 8.32 -1.11
CA GLY A 49 -17.99 9.10 -0.13
C GLY A 49 -17.78 10.61 -0.26
N GLU A 50 -18.82 11.38 0.07
CA GLU A 50 -18.76 12.84 0.04
C GLU A 50 -17.71 13.37 1.02
N GLY A 51 -16.82 14.24 0.54
CA GLY A 51 -15.76 14.84 1.35
C GLY A 51 -14.56 13.94 1.69
N ALA A 52 -14.56 12.68 1.24
CA ALA A 52 -13.42 11.77 1.44
C ALA A 52 -12.19 12.26 0.67
N ARG A 53 -11.02 12.16 1.30
CA ARG A 53 -9.74 12.58 0.70
C ARG A 53 -8.63 11.62 1.12
N ILE A 54 -7.67 11.42 0.22
CA ILE A 54 -6.39 10.80 0.50
C ILE A 54 -5.29 11.79 0.15
N THR A 55 -4.19 11.78 0.91
CA THR A 55 -3.05 12.64 0.66
C THR A 55 -1.79 11.80 0.76
N LEU A 56 -0.87 12.01 -0.18
CA LEU A 56 0.42 11.36 -0.14
C LEU A 56 1.32 12.14 0.80
N CYS A 57 1.97 11.42 1.72
CA CYS A 57 3.08 11.99 2.47
C CYS A 57 4.23 12.24 1.48
N PRO A 58 4.92 13.39 1.57
CA PRO A 58 6.10 13.67 0.78
C PRO A 58 7.26 12.72 1.11
#